data_AF-I4B614-F1
#
_entry.id   AF-I4B614-F1
#
_cell.length_a   1.000
_cell.length_b   1.000
_cell.length_c   1.000
_cell.angle_alpha   90.00
_cell.angle_beta   90.00
_cell.angle_gamma   90.00
#
_symmetry.space_group_name_H-M   'P 1'
#
loop_
_entity.id
_entity.type
_entity.pdbx_description
1 polymer ?
#
loop_
_entity_poly.entity_id
_entity_poly.type
_entity_poly.pdbx_seq_one_letter_code
_entity_poly.pdbx_strand_id
1 'polypeptide(L)'
;MDERVTVEYVYEYWDCAACGRRGVRGDARYCPSCGKARDKNVRFYRQGDKEETITEKAEQDRLSAGPDWICAFCSTTNNFHDQFCGSCGSGSDTKKSQPDRVGEHPVRIKPLPAAD
;
A
#
# COMPACT_ATOMS: atom_id res chain seq x y z
N MET A 1 32.58 -3.74 -1.19
CA MET A 1 31.92 -3.72 -2.50
C MET A 1 30.58 -3.05 -2.30
N ASP A 2 30.51 -1.75 -2.58
CA ASP A 2 29.23 -1.03 -2.63
C ASP A 2 28.47 -1.52 -3.84
N GLU A 3 27.66 -2.56 -3.66
CA GLU A 3 26.70 -2.98 -4.67
C GLU A 3 25.62 -1.92 -4.71
N ARG A 4 25.74 -1.00 -5.67
CA ARG A 4 24.71 0.01 -5.89
C ARG A 4 23.46 -0.71 -6.37
N VAL A 5 22.32 -0.41 -5.77
CA VAL A 5 21.02 -0.99 -6.11
C VAL A 5 20.06 0.11 -6.57
N THR A 6 19.15 -0.23 -7.49
CA THR A 6 18.00 0.61 -7.81
C THR A 6 16.77 0.13 -7.04
N VAL A 7 15.97 1.09 -6.57
CA VAL A 7 14.65 0.87 -5.97
C VAL A 7 13.62 1.20 -7.04
N GLU A 8 12.88 0.19 -7.48
CA GLU A 8 11.72 0.38 -8.34
C GLU A 8 10.45 0.20 -7.53
N TYR A 9 9.46 1.05 -7.79
CA TYR A 9 8.13 0.88 -7.20
C TYR A 9 7.24 0.06 -8.12
N VAL A 10 6.56 -0.95 -7.57
CA VAL A 10 5.63 -1.81 -8.30
C VAL A 10 4.29 -1.89 -7.57
N TYR A 11 3.20 -1.97 -8.33
CA TYR A 11 1.89 -2.16 -7.72
C TYR A 11 1.77 -3.55 -7.10
N GLU A 12 1.16 -3.58 -5.93
CA GLU A 12 0.64 -4.79 -5.31
C GLU A 12 -0.86 -4.90 -5.58
N TYR A 13 -1.46 -6.02 -5.20
CA TYR A 13 -2.87 -6.30 -5.39
C TYR A 13 -3.47 -6.90 -4.13
N TRP A 14 -4.79 -6.80 -4.01
CA TRP A 14 -5.55 -7.36 -2.91
C TRP A 14 -6.88 -7.96 -3.37
N ASP A 15 -7.43 -8.84 -2.53
CA ASP A 15 -8.70 -9.51 -2.77
C ASP A 15 -9.81 -8.91 -1.89
N CYS A 16 -10.94 -8.60 -2.51
CA CYS A 16 -12.09 -8.03 -1.83
C CYS A 16 -12.88 -9.11 -1.08
N ALA A 17 -12.78 -9.12 0.24
CA ALA A 17 -13.54 -10.02 1.11
C ALA A 17 -15.07 -9.85 1.00
N ALA A 18 -15.56 -8.67 0.59
CA ALA A 18 -16.99 -8.38 0.52
C ALA A 18 -17.69 -8.99 -0.71
N CYS A 19 -17.01 -9.11 -1.84
CA CYS A 19 -17.61 -9.60 -3.09
C CYS A 19 -16.79 -10.67 -3.82
N GLY A 20 -15.62 -11.05 -3.30
CA GLY A 20 -14.74 -12.04 -3.90
C GLY A 20 -13.97 -11.56 -5.12
N ARG A 21 -14.06 -10.27 -5.51
CA ARG A 21 -13.19 -9.73 -6.59
C ARG A 21 -11.73 -9.89 -6.18
N ARG A 22 -10.96 -10.52 -7.05
CA ARG A 22 -9.51 -10.69 -6.88
C ARG A 22 -8.72 -9.69 -7.70
N GLY A 23 -7.48 -9.43 -7.29
CA GLY A 23 -6.56 -8.60 -8.07
C GLY A 23 -6.97 -7.13 -8.15
N VAL A 24 -7.54 -6.56 -7.08
CA VAL A 24 -7.76 -5.11 -7.00
C VAL A 24 -6.40 -4.45 -6.78
N ARG A 25 -6.05 -3.45 -7.58
CA ARG A 25 -4.76 -2.75 -7.47
C ARG A 25 -4.61 -2.07 -6.12
N GLY A 26 -3.41 -2.09 -5.55
CA GLY A 26 -3.13 -1.74 -4.16
C GLY A 26 -3.29 -0.26 -3.81
N ASP A 27 -3.20 0.62 -4.81
CA ASP A 27 -3.52 2.04 -4.72
C ASP A 27 -5.01 2.29 -4.47
N ALA A 28 -5.88 1.40 -4.97
CA ALA A 28 -7.32 1.49 -4.82
C ALA A 28 -7.77 1.06 -3.40
N ARG A 29 -8.27 2.03 -2.64
CA ARG A 29 -8.84 1.81 -1.30
C ARG A 29 -10.23 1.15 -1.33
N TYR A 30 -11.00 1.37 -2.40
CA TYR A 30 -12.34 0.86 -2.56
C TYR A 30 -12.38 -0.16 -3.70
N CYS A 31 -13.11 -1.26 -3.49
CA CYS A 31 -13.30 -2.27 -4.52
C CYS A 31 -14.06 -1.66 -5.72
N PRO A 32 -13.49 -1.69 -6.93
CA PRO A 32 -14.15 -1.12 -8.11
C PRO A 32 -15.41 -1.87 -8.53
N SER A 33 -15.68 -3.07 -7.98
CA SER A 33 -16.93 -3.80 -8.26
C SER A 33 -18.06 -3.58 -7.28
N CYS A 34 -17.78 -3.41 -5.99
CA CYS A 34 -18.84 -3.33 -4.98
C CYS A 34 -18.79 -2.06 -4.13
N GLY A 35 -17.79 -1.19 -4.33
CA GLY A 35 -17.62 0.05 -3.58
C GLY A 35 -17.21 -0.13 -2.12
N LYS A 36 -17.11 -1.36 -1.61
CA LYS A 36 -16.63 -1.59 -0.23
C LYS A 36 -15.15 -1.25 -0.11
N ALA A 37 -14.81 -0.58 0.99
CA ALA A 37 -13.42 -0.34 1.35
C ALA A 37 -12.69 -1.68 1.57
N ARG A 38 -11.38 -1.69 1.34
CA ARG A 38 -10.50 -2.78 1.79
C ARG A 38 -10.67 -3.03 3.29
N ASP A 39 -10.47 -4.29 3.69
CA ASP A 39 -10.51 -4.68 5.10
C ASP A 39 -9.33 -4.05 5.87
N LYS A 40 -9.48 -3.96 7.20
CA LYS A 40 -8.40 -3.52 8.11
C LYS A 40 -7.24 -4.52 8.19
N ASN A 41 -7.49 -5.76 7.79
CA ASN A 41 -6.53 -6.85 7.69
C ASN A 41 -6.49 -7.36 6.23
N VAL A 42 -6.32 -6.45 5.28
CA VAL A 42 -6.16 -6.82 3.87
C VAL A 42 -4.73 -7.28 3.58
N ARG A 43 -4.61 -8.47 3.01
CA ARG A 43 -3.33 -8.98 2.52
C ARG A 43 -3.04 -8.48 1.10
N PHE A 44 -1.90 -7.81 0.95
CA PHE A 44 -1.35 -7.46 -0.37
C PHE A 44 -0.48 -8.59 -0.93
N TYR A 45 -0.43 -8.70 -2.26
CA TYR A 45 0.40 -9.65 -2.97
C TYR A 45 0.82 -9.13 -4.36
N ARG A 46 1.94 -9.62 -4.88
CA ARG A 46 2.35 -9.40 -6.28
C ARG A 46 1.68 -10.43 -7.20
N GLN A 47 1.23 -9.97 -8.36
CA GLN A 47 0.86 -10.85 -9.46
C GLN A 47 2.10 -11.06 -10.33
N GLY A 48 2.71 -12.25 -10.25
CA GLY A 48 3.99 -12.53 -10.93
C GLY A 48 3.94 -12.38 -12.46
N ASP A 49 2.77 -12.51 -13.06
CA ASP A 49 2.50 -12.32 -14.49
C ASP A 49 2.03 -10.89 -14.85
N LYS A 50 1.79 -10.04 -13.85
CA LYS A 50 1.33 -8.65 -13.98
C LYS A 50 2.14 -7.73 -13.08
N GLU A 51 3.42 -7.59 -13.39
CA GLU A 51 4.27 -6.54 -12.82
C GLU A 51 3.97 -5.22 -13.53
N GLU A 52 3.31 -4.31 -12.80
CA GLU A 52 3.09 -2.94 -13.23
C GLU A 52 4.04 -2.01 -12.46
N THR A 53 5.03 -1.45 -13.16
CA THR A 53 5.93 -0.45 -12.60
C THR A 53 5.21 0.88 -12.40
N ILE A 54 5.45 1.49 -11.25
CA ILE A 54 4.92 2.80 -10.90
C ILE A 54 5.92 3.85 -11.38
N THR A 55 5.60 4.53 -12.48
CA THR A 55 6.43 5.61 -13.05
C THR A 55 6.12 6.98 -12.46
N GLU A 56 4.90 7.15 -11.95
CA GLU A 56 4.42 8.43 -11.45
C GLU A 56 5.09 8.76 -10.11
N LYS A 57 5.90 9.82 -10.10
CA LYS A 57 6.65 10.25 -8.91
C LYS A 57 5.73 10.50 -7.71
N ALA A 58 4.55 11.08 -7.92
CA ALA A 58 3.61 11.34 -6.83
C ALA A 58 3.12 10.05 -6.16
N GLU A 59 2.94 8.96 -6.92
CA GLU A 59 2.53 7.67 -6.37
C GLU A 59 3.70 6.96 -5.68
N GLN A 60 4.91 7.08 -6.24
CA GLN A 60 6.13 6.62 -5.56
C GLN A 60 6.32 7.32 -4.21
N ASP A 61 6.17 8.65 -4.18
CA ASP A 61 6.30 9.45 -2.97
C ASP A 61 5.25 9.01 -1.93
N ARG A 62 3.99 8.84 -2.34
CA ARG A 62 2.90 8.34 -1.49
C ARG A 62 3.22 6.97 -0.90
N LEU A 63 3.70 6.02 -1.72
CA LEU A 63 3.98 4.66 -1.27
C LEU A 63 5.23 4.58 -0.38
N SER A 64 6.21 5.43 -0.65
CA SER A 64 7.43 5.58 0.15
C SER A 64 7.17 6.20 1.52
N ALA A 65 6.10 6.99 1.65
CA ALA A 65 5.76 7.66 2.89
C ALA A 65 5.46 6.66 4.02
N GLY A 66 4.80 5.54 3.70
CA GLY A 66 4.52 4.47 4.66
C GLY A 66 3.13 3.88 4.49
N PRO A 67 2.69 2.99 5.40
CA PRO A 67 1.35 2.42 5.36
C PRO A 67 0.29 3.43 5.77
N ASP A 68 -0.89 3.31 5.17
CA ASP A 68 -2.12 3.86 5.76
C ASP A 68 -2.22 3.42 7.23
N TRP A 69 -2.72 4.29 8.10
CA TRP A 69 -2.82 4.01 9.54
C TRP A 69 -4.26 3.68 9.96
N ILE A 70 -4.42 2.88 11.02
CA ILE A 70 -5.73 2.56 11.59
C ILE A 70 -5.96 3.44 12.81
N CYS A 71 -7.09 4.15 12.83
CA CYS A 71 -7.49 4.93 14.00
C CYS A 71 -7.68 4.02 15.21
N ALA A 72 -6.98 4.30 16.32
CA ALA A 72 -7.12 3.52 17.54
C ALA A 72 -8.50 3.61 18.17
N PHE A 73 -9.21 4.73 17.95
CA PHE A 73 -10.51 5.02 18.54
C PHE A 73 -11.67 4.39 17.75
N CYS A 74 -11.75 4.63 16.44
CA CYS A 74 -12.89 4.21 15.62
C CYS A 74 -12.57 3.11 14.59
N SER A 75 -11.32 2.66 14.52
CA SER A 75 -10.84 1.63 13.57
C SER A 75 -10.94 2.01 12.08
N THR A 76 -11.24 3.26 11.75
CA THR A 76 -11.18 3.75 10.37
C THR A 76 -9.72 3.80 9.89
N THR A 77 -9.47 3.29 8.68
CA THR A 77 -8.19 3.46 7.98
C THR A 77 -8.04 4.90 7.47
N ASN A 78 -6.86 5.50 7.53
CA ASN A 78 -6.59 6.85 7.02
C ASN A 78 -5.28 6.82 6.20
N ASN A 79 -5.11 7.80 5.32
CA ASN A 79 -3.88 7.92 4.54
C ASN A 79 -2.69 8.14 5.49
N PHE A 80 -1.52 7.64 5.13
CA PHE A 80 -0.28 7.89 5.88
C PHE A 80 -0.08 9.37 6.26
N HIS A 81 -0.39 10.30 5.34
CA HIS A 81 -0.21 11.75 5.55
C HIS A 81 -1.31 12.41 6.40
N ASP A 82 -2.42 11.72 6.67
CA ASP A 82 -3.52 12.29 7.43
C ASP A 82 -3.13 12.42 8.92
N GLN A 83 -3.12 13.65 9.45
CA GLN A 83 -2.82 13.89 10.86
C GLN A 83 -3.99 13.53 11.79
N PHE A 84 -5.22 13.58 11.25
CA PHE A 84 -6.47 13.35 11.98
C PHE A 84 -7.32 12.32 11.23
N CYS A 85 -8.12 11.55 11.98
CA CYS A 85 -9.01 10.58 11.39
C CYS A 85 -10.16 11.27 10.66
N GLY A 86 -10.35 10.96 9.37
CA GLY A 86 -11.43 11.51 8.57
C GLY A 86 -12.84 11.13 9.02
N SER A 87 -12.98 10.12 9.88
CA SER A 87 -14.29 9.68 10.41
C SER A 87 -14.62 10.20 11.81
N CYS A 88 -13.62 10.38 12.69
CA CYS A 88 -13.88 10.74 14.11
C CYS A 88 -13.02 11.90 14.64
N GLY A 89 -12.10 12.44 13.83
CA GLY A 89 -11.26 13.58 14.20
C GLY A 89 -10.11 13.28 15.15
N SER A 90 -9.96 12.05 15.66
CA SER A 90 -8.86 11.68 16.55
C SER A 90 -7.49 11.78 15.86
N GLY A 91 -6.47 12.18 16.63
CA GLY A 91 -5.10 12.30 16.13
C GLY A 91 -4.44 10.97 15.74
N SER A 92 -3.44 11.06 14.87
CA SER A 92 -2.59 9.94 14.43
C SER A 92 -1.47 9.59 15.43
N ASP A 93 -1.35 10.33 16.52
CA ASP A 93 -0.45 10.08 17.66
C ASP A 93 -0.72 8.73 18.34
N THR A 94 -2.00 8.34 18.37
CA THR A 94 -2.46 7.06 18.94
C THR A 94 -2.65 5.95 17.91
N LYS A 95 -2.19 6.14 16.66
CA LYS A 95 -2.46 5.19 15.57
C LYS A 95 -2.09 3.74 15.92
N LYS A 96 -2.94 2.80 15.50
CA LYS A 96 -2.59 1.38 15.45
C LYS A 96 -1.84 1.13 14.15
N SER A 97 -0.79 0.32 14.22
CA SER A 97 -0.22 -0.33 13.05
C SER A 97 -1.32 -1.16 12.37
N GLN A 98 -1.41 -1.09 11.04
CA GLN A 98 -2.10 -2.11 10.25
C GLN A 98 -1.44 -3.46 10.59
N PRO A 99 -2.16 -4.46 11.11
CA PRO A 99 -1.57 -5.73 11.55
C PRO A 99 -0.89 -6.54 10.43
N ASP A 100 -0.97 -6.10 9.17
CA ASP A 100 -0.72 -7.00 8.05
C ASP A 100 -0.31 -6.33 6.73
N ARG A 101 0.64 -5.39 6.80
CA ARG A 101 1.75 -5.51 5.83
C ARG A 101 2.63 -6.73 6.18
N VAL A 102 2.01 -7.91 6.32
CA VAL A 102 2.72 -9.19 6.29
C VAL A 102 2.89 -9.52 4.82
N GLY A 103 3.96 -8.99 4.24
CA GLY A 103 4.21 -9.10 2.81
C GLY A 103 5.23 -8.08 2.33
N GLU A 104 5.54 -8.22 1.04
CA GLU A 104 6.52 -7.42 0.31
C GLU A 104 6.18 -5.92 0.43
N HIS A 105 7.20 -5.08 0.38
CA HIS A 105 6.98 -3.66 0.14
C HIS A 105 6.67 -3.47 -1.35
N PRO A 106 6.02 -2.36 -1.76
CA PRO A 106 5.89 -1.98 -3.16
C PRO A 106 7.25 -1.59 -3.77
N VAL A 107 8.35 -2.12 -3.23
CA VAL A 107 9.72 -1.87 -3.58
C VAL A 107 10.31 -3.16 -4.13
N ARG A 108 10.86 -3.08 -5.34
CA ARG A 108 11.72 -4.08 -5.92
C ARG A 108 13.13 -3.53 -5.92
N ILE A 109 14.04 -4.22 -5.24
CA ILE A 109 15.47 -3.91 -5.27
C ILE A 109 16.06 -4.67 -6.46
N LYS A 110 16.68 -3.95 -7.40
CA LYS A 110 17.45 -4.53 -8.50
C LYS A 110 18.92 -4.12 -8.38
N PRO A 111 19.87 -4.95 -8.84
CA PRO A 111 21.24 -4.51 -9.05
C PRO A 111 21.27 -3.30 -10.00
N LEU A 112 22.16 -2.32 -9.78
CA LEU A 112 22.38 -1.27 -10.78
C LEU A 112 22.75 -1.91 -12.12
N PRO A 113 22.26 -1.41 -13.26
CA PRO A 113 22.82 -1.79 -14.56
C PRO A 113 24.34 -1.57 -14.55
N ALA A 114 25.08 -2.50 -15.15
CA ALA A 114 26.51 -2.32 -15.37
C ALA A 114 26.73 -1.04 -16.18
N ALA A 115 27.70 -0.22 -15.77
CA ALA A 115 28.09 0.94 -16.55
C ALA A 115 28.76 0.45 -17.84
N ASP A 116 28.25 0.87 -18.99
CA ASP A 116 28.91 0.72 -20.30
C ASP A 116 30.18 1.57 -20.38
#